data_AF-A0A2J5P603-F1
#
_entry.id   AF-A0A2J5P603-F1
#
_cell.length_a   1.000
_cell.length_b   1.000
_cell.length_c   1.000
_cell.angle_alpha   90.00
_cell.angle_beta   90.00
_cell.angle_gamma   90.00
#
_symmetry.space_group_name_H-M   'P 1'
#
loop_
_entity.id
_entity.type
_entity.pdbx_description
1 polymer ?
#
loop_
_entity_poly.entity_id
_entity_poly.type
_entity_poly.pdbx_seq_one_letter_code
_entity_poly.pdbx_strand_id
1 'polypeptide(L)' 'MAKILVLYYSMYGHIETMAHAVAEGANKVDGVEVVVKRVPETMQAEVFAKAGGKTQNAPVATPRELAEYDLSPIH' A
#
# COMPACT_ATOMS: atom_id res chain seq x y z
N MET A 1 -10.27 18.61 -4.73
CA MET A 1 -10.47 17.27 -4.14
C MET A 1 -9.10 16.63 -4.12
N ALA A 2 -8.56 16.34 -2.94
CA ALA A 2 -7.20 15.81 -2.80
C ALA A 2 -7.24 14.28 -2.89
N LYS A 3 -6.27 13.68 -3.58
CA LYS A 3 -6.19 12.23 -3.75
C LYS A 3 -4.95 11.72 -3.04
N ILE A 4 -5.14 10.95 -1.98
CA ILE A 4 -4.04 10.40 -1.18
C ILE A 4 -3.82 8.94 -1.57
N LEU A 5 -2.58 8.61 -1.90
CA LEU A 5 -2.14 7.23 -2.09
C LEU A 5 -1.38 6.75 -0.85
N VAL A 6 -1.93 5.77 -0.17
CA VAL A 6 -1.23 4.99 0.85
C VAL A 6 -0.53 3.84 0.15
N LEU A 7 0.77 4.04 -0.09
CA LEU A 7 1.64 3.06 -0.73
C LEU A 7 2.45 2.31 0.33
N TYR A 8 2.43 0.98 0.30
CA TYR A 8 3.13 0.17 1.28
C TYR A 8 3.84 -1.07 0.71
N TYR A 9 4.78 -1.60 1.49
CA TYR A 9 5.36 -2.93 1.31
C TYR A 9 5.13 -3.73 2.60
N SER A 10 4.72 -4.99 2.48
CA SER A 10 4.53 -5.84 3.66
C SER A 10 4.77 -7.30 3.30
N MET A 11 5.75 -7.90 3.97
CA MET A 11 6.04 -9.33 3.81
C MET A 11 5.16 -10.19 4.71
N TYR A 12 4.90 -9.74 5.95
CA TYR A 12 4.18 -10.51 6.97
C TYR A 12 2.78 -9.97 7.32
N GLY A 13 2.36 -8.86 6.72
CA GLY A 13 1.03 -8.27 6.94
C GLY A 13 0.96 -7.19 8.01
N HIS A 14 2.01 -6.92 8.79
CA HIS A 14 1.96 -5.85 9.80
C HIS A 14 1.76 -4.47 9.19
N ILE A 15 2.53 -4.17 8.13
CA ILE A 15 2.44 -2.89 7.43
C ILE A 15 1.13 -2.78 6.65
N GLU A 16 0.56 -3.89 6.18
CA GLU A 16 -0.78 -3.92 5.56
C GLU A 16 -1.85 -3.43 6.54
N THR A 17 -1.85 -3.96 7.78
CA THR A 17 -2.77 -3.51 8.83
C THR A 17 -2.59 -2.01 9.13
N MET A 18 -1.34 -1.54 9.21
CA MET A 18 -1.07 -0.11 9.44
C MET A 18 -1.52 0.76 8.26
N ALA A 19 -1.30 0.32 7.02
CA ALA A 19 -1.74 1.03 5.83
C ALA A 19 -3.26 1.19 5.80
N HIS A 20 -4.01 0.15 6.18
CA HIS A 20 -5.46 0.24 6.31
C HIS A 20 -5.89 1.22 7.42
N ALA A 21 -5.22 1.23 8.56
CA ALA A 21 -5.51 2.18 9.63
C ALA A 21 -5.23 3.64 9.22
N VAL A 22 -4.13 3.88 8.51
CA VAL A 22 -3.82 5.21 7.95
C VAL A 22 -4.85 5.62 6.90
N ALA A 23 -5.27 4.70 6.03
CA ALA A 23 -6.30 4.98 5.04
C ALA A 23 -7.65 5.30 5.66
N GLU A 24 -8.04 4.58 6.72
CA GLU A 24 -9.26 4.88 7.48
C GLU A 24 -9.18 6.27 8.13
N GLY A 25 -8.03 6.64 8.69
CA GLY A 25 -7.80 7.97 9.26
C GLY A 25 -7.91 9.08 8.21
N ALA A 26 -7.24 8.91 7.06
CA ALA A 26 -7.24 9.89 5.99
C ALA A 26 -8.62 10.06 5.33
N ASN A 27 -9.41 8.98 5.22
CA ASN A 27 -10.78 9.02 4.69
C ASN A 27 -11.77 9.80 5.57
N LYS A 28 -11.41 10.17 6.81
CA LYS A 28 -12.26 10.99 7.69
C LYS A 28 -12.22 12.48 7.35
N VAL A 29 -11.33 12.90 6.46
CA VAL A 29 -11.19 14.30 6.04
C VAL A 29 -12.09 14.57 4.84
N ASP A 30 -13.01 15.53 4.99
CA ASP A 30 -13.93 15.91 3.92
C ASP A 30 -13.17 16.38 2.65
N GLY A 31 -13.58 15.86 1.49
CA GLY A 31 -13.00 16.22 0.19
C GLY A 31 -11.69 15.51 -0.15
N VAL A 32 -11.32 14.48 0.62
CA VAL A 32 -10.17 13.59 0.37
C VAL A 32 -10.64 12.23 -0.16
N GLU A 33 -10.00 11.75 -1.22
CA GLU A 33 -10.14 10.39 -1.74
C GLU A 33 -8.87 9.62 -1.39
N VAL A 34 -8.99 8.47 -0.70
CA VAL A 34 -7.82 7.67 -0.32
C VAL A 34 -7.80 6.34 -1.06
N VAL A 35 -6.66 6.02 -1.64
CA VAL A 35 -6.40 4.74 -2.34
C VAL A 35 -5.27 4.01 -1.63
N VAL A 36 -5.42 2.69 -1.44
CA VAL A 36 -4.37 1.83 -0.86
C VAL A 36 -3.80 0.95 -1.95
N LYS A 37 -2.48 0.98 -2.13
CA LYS A 37 -1.76 0.11 -3.06
C LYS A 37 -0.49 -0.44 -2.41
N ARG A 38 0.01 -1.55 -2.96
CA ARG A 38 1.29 -2.13 -2.55
C ARG A 38 2.33 -1.98 -3.64
N VAL A 39 3.61 -1.94 -3.26
CA VAL A 39 4.69 -2.08 -4.24
C VAL A 39 4.81 -3.53 -4.72
N PRO A 40 5.40 -3.77 -5.91
CA PRO A 40 5.72 -5.11 -6.37
C PRO A 40 6.64 -5.83 -5.38
N GLU A 41 6.41 -7.14 -5.19
CA GLU A 41 7.37 -7.98 -4.48
C GLU A 41 8.60 -8.18 -5.36
N THR A 42 9.79 -8.05 -4.77
CA THR A 42 11.08 -8.17 -5.47
C THR A 42 11.67 -9.57 -5.34
N MET A 43 11.25 -10.33 -4.32
CA MET A 43 11.66 -11.72 -4.13
C MET A 43 10.99 -12.64 -5.15
N GLN A 44 11.70 -13.70 -5.56
CA GLN A 44 11.10 -14.77 -6.34
C GLN A 44 10.01 -15.47 -5.52
N ALA A 45 8.91 -15.86 -6.17
CA ALA A 45 7.73 -16.43 -5.51
C ALA A 45 8.07 -17.64 -4.61
N GLU A 46 9.00 -18.49 -5.03
CA GLU A 46 9.44 -19.65 -4.26
C GLU A 46 10.18 -19.27 -2.96
N VAL A 47 10.99 -18.22 -3.01
CA VAL A 47 11.73 -17.71 -1.83
C VAL A 47 10.77 -16.99 -0.89
N PHE A 48 9.83 -16.21 -1.45
CA PHE A 48 8.78 -15.54 -0.68
C PHE A 48 7.90 -16.55 0.06
N ALA A 49 7.46 -17.61 -0.61
CA ALA A 49 6.66 -18.67 0.00
C ALA A 49 7.44 -19.41 1.10
N LYS A 50 8.72 -19.73 0.87
CA LYS A 50 9.59 -20.38 1.87
C LYS A 50 9.87 -19.50 3.07
N ALA A 51 9.92 -18.18 2.89
CA ALA A 51 10.15 -17.22 3.96
C ALA A 51 8.88 -16.92 4.79
N GLY A 52 7.76 -17.59 4.50
CA GLY A 52 6.49 -17.38 5.19
C GLY A 52 5.79 -16.07 4.82
N GLY A 53 6.05 -15.56 3.60
CA GLY A 53 5.42 -14.36 3.09
C GLY A 53 3.90 -14.50 2.99
N LYS A 54 3.17 -13.49 3.47
CA LYS A 54 1.71 -13.42 3.41
C LYS A 54 1.27 -12.82 2.07
N THR A 55 0.44 -13.53 1.32
CA THR A 55 -0.21 -12.98 0.12
C THR A 55 -1.03 -11.73 0.46
N GLN A 56 -0.77 -10.65 -0.27
CA GLN A 56 -1.39 -9.34 -0.08
C GLN A 56 -2.48 -9.11 -1.14
N ASN A 57 -3.66 -8.65 -0.71
CA ASN A 57 -4.80 -8.44 -1.60
C ASN A 57 -4.81 -7.06 -2.28
N ALA A 58 -4.05 -6.10 -1.77
CA ALA A 58 -3.98 -4.75 -2.34
C ALA A 58 -3.43 -4.78 -3.77
N PRO A 59 -3.96 -3.93 -4.68
CA PRO A 59 -3.45 -3.82 -6.04
C PRO A 59 -2.02 -3.30 -6.05
N VAL A 60 -1.23 -3.79 -7.01
CA VAL A 60 0.17 -3.38 -7.19
C VAL A 60 0.22 -2.00 -7.84
N ALA A 61 1.05 -1.13 -7.27
CA ALA A 61 1.27 0.18 -7.81
C ALA A 61 2.29 0.19 -8.95
N THR A 62 2.10 1.10 -9.90
CA THR A 62 3.11 1.40 -10.93
C THR A 62 3.82 2.72 -10.61
N PRO A 63 5.14 2.87 -10.88
CA PRO A 63 5.83 4.13 -10.63
C PRO A 63 5.20 5.35 -11.34
N ARG A 64 4.55 5.11 -12.49
CA ARG A 64 3.93 6.16 -13.31
C ARG A 64 2.70 6.78 -12.64
N GLU A 65 1.90 5.99 -11.94
CA GLU A 65 0.68 6.49 -11.33
C GLU A 65 0.95 7.29 -10.05
N LEU A 66 2.15 7.22 -9.48
CA LEU A 66 2.53 7.97 -8.29
C LEU A 66 2.42 9.49 -8.49
N ALA A 67 2.56 9.96 -9.74
CA ALA A 67 2.39 11.36 -10.10
C ALA A 67 0.93 11.85 -10.05
N GLU A 68 -0.04 10.93 -9.92
CA GLU A 68 -1.47 11.23 -9.89
C GLU A 68 -2.01 11.48 -8.46
N TYR A 69 -1.17 11.30 -7.44
CA TYR A 69 -1.57 11.33 -6.03
C TYR A 69 -0.63 12.19 -5.18
N ASP A 70 -1.20 12.78 -4.12
CA ASP A 70 -0.43 13.31 -3.00
C ASP A 70 0.03 12.11 -2.14
N LEU A 71 1.34 11.85 -2.12
CA LEU A 71 1.92 10.60 -1.60
C LEU A 71 2.15 10.64 -0.07
N SER A 72 1.73 9.58 0.62
CA SER A 72 2.08 9.30 2.02
C SER A 72 2.75 7.93 2.15
N PRO A 73 4.09 7.85 2.11
CA PRO A 73 4.81 6.58 2.19
C PRO A 73 4.82 6.03 3.62
N ILE A 74 4.48 4.74 3.78
CA ILE A 74 4.59 4.01 5.05
C ILE A 74 5.72 2.99 4.92
N HIS A 75 6.73 3.11 5.78
CA HIS A 75 7.89 2.22 5.85
C HIS A 75 7.72 1.20 6.98
#